data_AF-A0A6G2HCU7-F1
#
_entry.id   AF-A0A6G2HCU7-F1
#
_cell.length_a   1.000
_cell.length_b   1.000
_cell.length_c   1.000
_cell.angle_alpha   90.00
_cell.angle_beta   90.00
_cell.angle_gamma   90.00
#
_symmetry.space_group_name_H-M   'P 1'
#
loop_
_entity.id
_entity.type
_entity.pdbx_description
1 polymer ?
#
loop_
_entity_poly.entity_id
_entity_poly.type
_entity_poly.pdbx_seq_one_letter_code
_entity_poly.pdbx_strand_id
1 'polypeptide(L)'
;MNDEHDERAGRAEHDVRDGRAERAGSDGHDEREVVVLRYGHRPGRDDRMTTHVGLTARALGADRAVFPDNAGQAAETVRDITSRFGGPFTVELRADQQAIVRGFEGVVVHLTMYGERIQDVEDEIRAAAGGDGDGDGDSDGGGGDADVDADPRDLLVVVGGEKVPWELYERADFNVGVTNQPHSEVAGLAVFLDRFFEGAELDREWTDADRRVVPRATGKEVVAADGDDSTGDDAESDTEDEGGRQSA
;
A
#
# COMPACT_ATOMS: atom_id res chain seq x y z
N MET A 1 6.70 1.72 50.62
CA MET A 1 7.79 1.14 49.78
C MET A 1 7.19 0.34 48.63
N ASN A 2 6.21 0.92 47.94
CA ASN A 2 5.61 0.44 46.70
C ASN A 2 5.21 1.76 46.01
N ASP A 3 6.02 2.26 45.08
CA ASP A 3 5.60 3.37 44.19
C ASP A 3 6.60 3.61 43.04
N GLU A 4 7.87 3.18 43.12
CA GLU A 4 8.86 3.47 42.06
C GLU A 4 8.95 2.44 40.92
N HIS A 5 8.20 1.32 40.99
CA HIS A 5 8.28 0.25 39.98
C HIS A 5 7.19 0.32 38.90
N ASP A 6 6.16 1.14 39.10
CA ASP A 6 5.01 1.25 38.18
C ASP A 6 5.19 2.38 37.14
N GLU A 7 6.01 3.40 37.45
CA GLU A 7 6.25 4.53 36.55
C GLU A 7 7.25 4.23 35.41
N ARG A 8 8.01 3.13 35.49
CA ARG A 8 8.93 2.69 34.42
C ARG A 8 8.26 1.84 33.34
N ALA A 9 7.09 1.24 33.62
CA ALA A 9 6.33 0.49 32.63
C ALA A 9 5.54 1.43 31.70
N GLY A 10 5.01 2.54 32.23
CA GLY A 10 4.21 3.51 31.47
C GLY A 10 4.99 4.44 30.52
N ARG A 11 6.33 4.37 30.47
CA ARG A 11 7.16 5.15 29.53
C ARG A 11 7.61 4.37 28.29
N ALA A 12 7.36 3.07 28.23
CA ALA A 12 7.74 2.22 27.11
C ALA A 12 6.60 1.97 26.09
N GLU A 13 5.39 2.46 26.36
CA GLU A 13 4.22 2.28 25.48
C GLU A 13 3.85 3.55 24.68
N HIS A 14 4.70 4.59 24.73
CA HIS A 14 4.46 5.87 24.06
C HIS A 14 5.49 6.18 22.95
N ASP A 15 6.24 5.17 22.50
CA ASP A 15 7.37 5.32 21.57
C ASP A 15 7.33 4.30 20.42
N VAL A 16 6.12 4.02 19.90
CA VAL A 16 5.91 3.35 18.60
C VAL A 16 5.42 4.37 17.57
N ARG A 17 5.99 5.57 17.62
CA ARG A 17 5.90 6.58 16.57
C ARG A 17 7.29 6.75 15.98
N ASP A 18 7.81 5.72 15.32
CA ASP A 18 8.93 5.91 14.40
C ASP A 18 9.01 4.76 13.39
N GLY A 19 8.13 4.87 12.39
CA GLY A 19 8.22 4.13 11.13
C GLY A 19 8.06 5.07 9.93
N ARG A 20 8.16 6.39 10.13
CA ARG A 20 8.13 7.37 9.05
C ARG A 20 9.49 7.34 8.37
N ALA A 21 9.68 6.37 7.48
CA ALA A 21 10.75 6.45 6.50
C ALA A 21 10.68 7.85 5.87
N GLU A 22 11.82 8.55 5.85
CA GLU A 22 11.94 9.88 5.27
C GLU A 22 11.52 9.79 3.79
N ARG A 23 10.29 10.24 3.49
CA ARG A 23 9.74 10.27 2.13
C ARG A 23 10.45 11.38 1.37
N ALA A 24 11.18 11.02 0.33
CA ALA A 24 11.83 11.96 -0.57
C ALA A 24 11.02 12.04 -1.88
N GLY A 25 10.63 13.25 -2.27
CA GLY A 25 10.24 13.57 -3.65
C GLY A 25 8.74 13.83 -3.85
N SER A 26 8.43 15.11 -4.04
CA SER A 26 7.12 15.72 -4.26
C SER A 26 6.31 15.18 -5.45
N ASP A 27 5.11 14.69 -5.16
CA ASP A 27 3.86 14.94 -5.91
C ASP A 27 2.71 14.86 -4.88
N GLY A 28 1.63 15.64 -5.03
CA GLY A 28 0.61 15.93 -4.00
C GLY A 28 -0.16 14.77 -3.35
N HIS A 29 0.25 13.51 -3.55
CA HIS A 29 -0.26 12.33 -2.89
C HIS A 29 0.51 11.94 -1.61
N ASP A 30 1.59 12.63 -1.28
CA ASP A 30 2.67 12.13 -0.42
C ASP A 30 2.52 12.38 1.10
N GLU A 31 1.40 12.95 1.54
CA GLU A 31 1.21 13.35 2.95
C GLU A 31 0.38 12.37 3.80
N ARG A 32 -0.42 11.48 3.17
CA ARG A 32 -1.27 10.49 3.84
C ARG A 32 -0.79 9.06 3.61
N GLU A 33 -0.80 8.22 4.65
CA GLU A 33 -0.53 6.79 4.52
C GLU A 33 -1.80 6.04 4.07
N VAL A 34 -1.68 5.18 3.05
CA VAL A 34 -2.75 4.26 2.66
C VAL A 34 -2.38 2.83 3.08
N VAL A 35 -3.16 2.27 4.01
CA VAL A 35 -2.94 0.94 4.60
C VAL A 35 -4.06 -0.02 4.20
N VAL A 36 -3.71 -1.21 3.73
CA VAL A 36 -4.67 -2.28 3.44
C VAL A 36 -4.62 -3.35 4.51
N LEU A 37 -5.71 -3.55 5.24
CA LEU A 37 -5.83 -4.61 6.24
C LEU A 37 -6.62 -5.79 5.68
N ARG A 38 -5.97 -6.95 5.55
CA ARG A 38 -6.60 -8.20 5.16
C ARG A 38 -7.10 -8.92 6.41
N TYR A 39 -8.40 -8.97 6.63
CA TYR A 39 -8.99 -9.56 7.83
C TYR A 39 -9.34 -11.04 7.68
N GLY A 40 -9.04 -11.89 8.68
CA GLY A 40 -9.61 -13.24 8.81
C GLY A 40 -9.02 -14.33 7.89
N HIS A 41 -7.69 -14.46 7.83
CA HIS A 41 -6.98 -15.39 6.95
C HIS A 41 -7.05 -16.83 7.46
N ARG A 42 -7.29 -17.76 6.54
CA ARG A 42 -7.39 -19.20 6.83
C ARG A 42 -6.26 -19.92 6.08
N PRO A 43 -5.19 -20.33 6.79
CA PRO A 43 -4.04 -21.00 6.18
C PRO A 43 -4.44 -22.24 5.38
N GLY A 44 -3.78 -22.46 4.24
CA GLY A 44 -4.09 -23.57 3.32
C GLY A 44 -5.33 -23.33 2.45
N ARG A 45 -6.15 -22.32 2.75
CA ARG A 45 -7.33 -21.95 1.95
C ARG A 45 -7.13 -20.62 1.23
N ASP A 46 -6.63 -19.63 1.95
CA ASP A 46 -6.61 -18.24 1.50
C ASP A 46 -5.22 -17.74 1.08
N ASP A 47 -4.20 -18.59 1.04
CA ASP A 47 -2.80 -18.20 0.77
C ASP A 47 -2.66 -17.42 -0.54
N ARG A 48 -3.24 -17.96 -1.62
CA ARG A 48 -3.24 -17.32 -2.93
C ARG A 48 -4.00 -16.00 -2.91
N MET A 49 -5.20 -15.98 -2.33
CA MET A 49 -6.03 -14.77 -2.30
C MET A 49 -5.38 -13.65 -1.48
N THR A 50 -4.80 -13.99 -0.34
CA THR A 50 -4.09 -13.04 0.54
C THR A 50 -2.84 -12.49 -0.12
N THR A 51 -2.11 -13.34 -0.87
CA THR A 51 -0.99 -12.89 -1.71
C THR A 51 -1.47 -11.89 -2.77
N HIS A 52 -2.58 -12.19 -3.47
CA HIS A 52 -3.14 -11.26 -4.46
C HIS A 52 -3.62 -9.95 -3.84
N VAL A 53 -4.21 -9.96 -2.64
CA VAL A 53 -4.57 -8.74 -1.91
C VAL A 53 -3.33 -7.88 -1.67
N GLY A 54 -2.24 -8.45 -1.15
CA GLY A 54 -1.00 -7.69 -0.91
C GLY A 54 -0.35 -7.15 -2.18
N LEU A 55 -0.28 -7.97 -3.23
CA LEU A 55 0.29 -7.53 -4.51
C LEU A 55 -0.57 -6.48 -5.21
N THR A 56 -1.90 -6.53 -5.02
CA THR A 56 -2.83 -5.51 -5.54
C THR A 56 -2.67 -4.20 -4.77
N ALA A 57 -2.62 -4.26 -3.43
CA ALA A 57 -2.36 -3.10 -2.58
C ALA A 57 -1.06 -2.41 -3.00
N ARG A 58 0.03 -3.19 -3.12
CA ARG A 58 1.33 -2.72 -3.61
C ARG A 58 1.21 -2.04 -4.97
N ALA A 59 0.63 -2.73 -5.95
CA ALA A 59 0.58 -2.27 -7.34
C ALA A 59 -0.29 -1.02 -7.54
N LEU A 60 -1.27 -0.79 -6.67
CA LEU A 60 -2.26 0.29 -6.79
C LEU A 60 -2.11 1.33 -5.68
N GLY A 61 -0.86 1.64 -5.30
CA GLY A 61 -0.54 2.85 -4.54
C GLY A 61 -0.74 2.79 -3.02
N ALA A 62 -1.13 1.66 -2.43
CA ALA A 62 -1.06 1.54 -0.97
C ALA A 62 0.41 1.53 -0.50
N ASP A 63 0.69 2.01 0.70
CA ASP A 63 2.04 2.04 1.28
C ASP A 63 2.34 0.78 2.11
N ARG A 64 1.29 0.16 2.68
CA ARG A 64 1.46 -1.02 3.53
C ARG A 64 0.27 -1.96 3.49
N ALA A 65 0.53 -3.25 3.63
CA ALA A 65 -0.49 -4.25 3.94
C ALA A 65 -0.29 -4.85 5.35
N VAL A 66 -1.39 -4.99 6.08
CA VAL A 66 -1.43 -5.68 7.37
C VAL A 66 -2.18 -6.99 7.21
N PHE A 67 -1.46 -8.09 7.37
CA PHE A 67 -2.00 -9.44 7.31
C PHE A 67 -2.17 -10.06 8.70
N PRO A 68 -3.02 -11.08 8.86
CA PRO A 68 -3.10 -11.84 10.10
C PRO A 68 -1.77 -12.58 10.32
N ASP A 69 -1.37 -12.78 11.57
CA ASP A 69 -0.09 -13.41 11.97
C ASP A 69 0.14 -14.80 11.35
N ASN A 70 -0.93 -15.52 11.03
CA ASN A 70 -0.90 -16.84 10.41
C ASN A 70 -0.75 -16.83 8.88
N ALA A 71 -0.64 -15.66 8.23
CA ALA A 71 -0.53 -15.51 6.77
C ALA A 71 0.93 -15.41 6.28
N GLY A 72 1.85 -16.13 6.92
CA GLY A 72 3.30 -16.01 6.69
C GLY A 72 3.74 -16.19 5.24
N GLN A 73 3.24 -17.22 4.55
CA GLN A 73 3.60 -17.51 3.15
C GLN A 73 3.22 -16.38 2.18
N ALA A 74 2.06 -15.75 2.40
CA ALA A 74 1.62 -14.63 1.60
C ALA A 74 2.51 -13.41 1.83
N ALA A 75 2.84 -13.12 3.09
CA ALA A 75 3.74 -12.01 3.43
C ALA A 75 5.15 -12.21 2.86
N GLU A 76 5.71 -13.43 2.92
CA GLU A 76 7.01 -13.76 2.32
C GLU A 76 7.01 -13.52 0.81
N THR A 77 5.95 -13.96 0.11
CA THR A 77 5.83 -13.76 -1.34
C THR A 77 5.75 -12.28 -1.70
N VAL A 78 4.97 -11.50 -0.95
CA VAL A 78 4.85 -10.06 -1.16
C VAL A 78 6.20 -9.36 -0.92
N ARG A 79 6.93 -9.70 0.15
CA ARG A 79 8.27 -9.16 0.42
C ARG A 79 9.28 -9.50 -0.69
N ASP A 80 9.26 -10.73 -1.21
CA ASP A 80 10.14 -11.16 -2.31
C ASP A 80 9.85 -10.41 -3.62
N ILE A 81 8.58 -10.09 -3.89
CA ILE A 81 8.23 -9.26 -5.04
C ILE A 81 8.66 -7.81 -4.82
N THR A 82 8.40 -7.23 -3.64
CA THR A 82 8.83 -5.87 -3.32
C THR A 82 10.35 -5.74 -3.40
N SER A 83 11.13 -6.68 -2.87
CA SER A 83 12.60 -6.59 -2.94
C SER A 83 13.12 -6.61 -4.38
N ARG A 84 12.49 -7.38 -5.28
CA ARG A 84 12.93 -7.49 -6.68
C ARG A 84 12.46 -6.34 -7.56
N PHE A 85 11.27 -5.80 -7.31
CA PHE A 85 10.60 -4.84 -8.18
C PHE A 85 10.40 -3.47 -7.52
N GLY A 86 10.98 -3.25 -6.35
CA GLY A 86 11.03 -1.98 -5.64
C GLY A 86 9.71 -1.52 -5.03
N GLY A 87 9.68 -0.22 -4.73
CA GLY A 87 8.58 0.55 -4.17
C GLY A 87 8.75 0.83 -2.69
N PRO A 88 8.23 1.95 -2.18
CA PRO A 88 7.99 2.10 -0.75
C PRO A 88 6.73 1.31 -0.37
N PHE A 89 6.83 -0.03 -0.31
CA PHE A 89 5.73 -0.90 0.13
C PHE A 89 6.17 -1.87 1.22
N THR A 90 5.42 -1.95 2.31
CA THR A 90 5.72 -2.89 3.40
C THR A 90 4.57 -3.86 3.68
N VAL A 91 4.90 -5.00 4.29
CA VAL A 91 3.88 -5.96 4.73
C VAL A 91 4.18 -6.47 6.13
N GLU A 92 3.17 -6.35 6.99
CA GLU A 92 3.23 -6.73 8.40
C GLU A 92 2.31 -7.91 8.71
N LEU A 93 2.69 -8.67 9.74
CA LEU A 93 1.91 -9.77 10.28
C LEU A 93 1.48 -9.39 11.70
N ARG A 94 0.17 -9.35 11.93
CA ARG A 94 -0.42 -8.83 13.17
C ARG A 94 -1.55 -9.74 13.64
N ALA A 95 -1.50 -10.17 14.90
CA ALA A 95 -2.55 -10.95 15.54
C ALA A 95 -3.71 -10.06 16.05
N ASP A 96 -3.46 -8.77 16.24
CA ASP A 96 -4.29 -7.78 16.92
C ASP A 96 -5.15 -6.93 15.96
N GLN A 97 -5.62 -7.53 14.85
CA GLN A 97 -6.30 -6.80 13.77
C GLN A 97 -7.49 -5.97 14.22
N GLN A 98 -8.29 -6.47 15.17
CA GLN A 98 -9.42 -5.71 15.74
C GLN A 98 -8.95 -4.47 16.51
N ALA A 99 -7.82 -4.56 17.22
CA ALA A 99 -7.25 -3.44 17.95
C ALA A 99 -6.71 -2.38 16.98
N ILE A 100 -6.09 -2.81 15.88
CA ILE A 100 -5.63 -1.91 14.80
C ILE A 100 -6.80 -1.10 14.26
N VAL A 101 -7.89 -1.75 13.84
CA VAL A 101 -9.04 -1.03 13.27
C VAL A 101 -9.67 -0.09 14.30
N ARG A 102 -9.85 -0.54 15.55
CA ARG A 102 -10.43 0.29 16.61
C ARG A 102 -9.58 1.52 16.90
N GLY A 103 -8.25 1.38 16.93
CA GLY A 103 -7.30 2.41 17.30
C GLY A 103 -6.72 3.22 16.13
N PHE A 104 -7.13 2.95 14.88
CA PHE A 104 -6.61 3.68 13.73
C PHE A 104 -6.99 5.16 13.80
N GLU A 105 -5.99 6.05 13.73
CA GLU A 105 -6.16 7.50 13.73
C GLU A 105 -6.23 8.00 12.29
N GLY A 106 -7.42 7.93 11.68
CA GLY A 106 -7.63 8.26 10.28
C GLY A 106 -8.98 7.78 9.77
N VAL A 107 -9.17 7.75 8.45
CA VAL A 107 -10.40 7.28 7.80
C VAL A 107 -10.35 5.76 7.66
N VAL A 108 -11.38 5.07 8.12
CA VAL A 108 -11.51 3.60 7.97
C VAL A 108 -12.59 3.28 6.96
N VAL A 109 -12.19 2.68 5.84
CA VAL A 109 -13.08 2.17 4.80
C VAL A 109 -13.13 0.65 4.88
N HIS A 110 -14.32 0.10 5.13
CA HIS A 110 -14.55 -1.34 5.07
C HIS A 110 -15.19 -1.73 3.73
N LEU A 111 -14.47 -2.52 2.94
CA LEU A 111 -14.99 -3.02 1.68
C LEU A 111 -15.89 -4.24 1.90
N THR A 112 -17.17 -4.08 1.59
CA THR A 112 -18.21 -5.09 1.77
C THR A 112 -19.31 -4.93 0.72
N MET A 113 -19.80 -6.04 0.18
CA MET A 113 -20.91 -6.02 -0.78
C MET A 113 -22.23 -5.46 -0.20
N TYR A 114 -22.32 -5.32 1.12
CA TYR A 114 -23.48 -4.76 1.81
C TYR A 114 -23.40 -3.23 1.99
N GLY A 115 -22.26 -2.62 1.63
CA GLY A 115 -22.00 -1.21 1.81
C GLY A 115 -22.69 -0.31 0.78
N GLU A 116 -22.51 0.99 0.96
CA GLU A 116 -22.90 2.03 0.02
C GLU A 116 -22.14 1.90 -1.29
N ARG A 117 -22.77 2.26 -2.41
CA ARG A 117 -22.15 2.06 -3.72
C ARG A 117 -21.00 3.03 -3.89
N ILE A 118 -19.85 2.53 -4.34
CA ILE A 118 -18.63 3.36 -4.46
C ILE A 118 -18.86 4.66 -5.24
N GLN A 119 -19.58 4.63 -6.36
CA GLN A 119 -19.83 5.84 -7.17
C GLN A 119 -20.73 6.89 -6.48
N ASP A 120 -21.35 6.55 -5.35
CA ASP A 120 -22.17 7.47 -4.57
C ASP A 120 -21.37 8.12 -3.43
N VAL A 121 -20.22 7.55 -3.02
CA VAL A 121 -19.48 7.96 -1.80
C VAL A 121 -17.98 8.21 -2.03
N GLU A 122 -17.45 7.99 -3.23
CA GLU A 122 -16.01 8.13 -3.52
C GLU A 122 -15.46 9.54 -3.28
N ASP A 123 -16.23 10.58 -3.62
CA ASP A 123 -15.86 11.98 -3.36
C ASP A 123 -15.82 12.30 -1.86
N GLU A 124 -16.78 11.78 -1.08
CA GLU A 124 -16.82 11.96 0.37
C GLU A 124 -15.64 11.27 1.06
N ILE A 125 -15.25 10.09 0.57
CA ILE A 125 -14.08 9.35 1.07
C ILE A 125 -12.79 10.12 0.78
N ARG A 126 -12.62 10.63 -0.46
CA ARG A 126 -11.45 11.44 -0.84
C ARG A 126 -11.38 12.72 0.00
N ALA A 127 -12.48 13.44 0.15
CA ALA A 127 -12.56 14.63 1.00
C ALA A 127 -12.24 14.30 2.47
N ALA A 128 -12.77 13.20 3.00
CA ALA A 128 -12.46 12.77 4.36
C ALA A 128 -10.98 12.44 4.56
N ALA A 129 -10.30 11.92 3.54
CA ALA A 129 -8.86 11.66 3.55
C ALA A 129 -8.00 12.91 3.24
N GLY A 130 -8.62 14.09 3.06
CA GLY A 130 -7.94 15.35 2.77
C GLY A 130 -7.49 15.48 1.31
N GLY A 131 -8.25 14.94 0.36
CA GLY A 131 -7.99 15.15 -1.07
C GLY A 131 -8.31 16.58 -1.49
N ASP A 132 -7.39 17.21 -2.23
CA ASP A 132 -7.67 18.46 -2.94
C ASP A 132 -8.79 18.18 -3.93
N GLY A 133 -9.96 18.76 -3.67
CA GLY A 133 -11.09 18.69 -4.59
C GLY A 133 -10.81 19.51 -5.83
N ASP A 134 -10.02 18.99 -6.77
CA ASP A 134 -10.04 19.45 -8.17
C ASP A 134 -11.26 18.83 -8.89
N GLY A 135 -12.44 19.05 -8.31
CA GLY A 135 -13.69 18.79 -8.98
C GLY A 135 -13.96 19.91 -9.97
N ASP A 136 -13.86 19.61 -11.26
CA ASP A 136 -14.49 20.41 -12.32
C ASP A 136 -15.99 20.51 -11.99
N GLY A 137 -16.36 21.59 -11.30
CA GLY A 137 -17.63 21.75 -10.64
C GLY A 137 -18.76 22.00 -11.64
N ASP A 138 -19.61 20.99 -11.81
CA ASP A 138 -20.99 21.19 -12.25
C ASP A 138 -21.92 20.40 -11.31
N SER A 139 -21.95 20.81 -10.04
CA SER A 139 -22.93 20.34 -9.06
C SER A 139 -23.55 21.53 -8.33
N ASP A 140 -24.75 21.86 -8.80
CA ASP A 140 -25.66 22.83 -8.21
C ASP A 140 -26.17 22.30 -6.85
N GLY A 141 -25.70 22.89 -5.75
CA GLY A 141 -26.43 22.95 -4.49
C GLY A 141 -25.89 22.12 -3.30
N GLY A 142 -25.29 22.83 -2.33
CA GLY A 142 -25.22 22.39 -0.94
C GLY A 142 -23.84 22.42 -0.28
N GLY A 143 -23.16 23.56 -0.28
CA GLY A 143 -21.89 23.73 0.44
C GLY A 143 -22.07 23.62 1.95
N GLY A 144 -21.67 22.48 2.51
CA GLY A 144 -21.30 22.37 3.92
C GLY A 144 -19.86 22.86 4.10
N ASP A 145 -19.60 23.51 5.25
CA ASP A 145 -18.30 24.01 5.68
C ASP A 145 -17.28 22.86 5.87
N ALA A 146 -16.84 22.25 4.78
CA ALA A 146 -15.66 21.40 4.81
C ALA A 146 -14.46 22.33 5.00
N ASP A 147 -13.81 22.25 6.17
CA ASP A 147 -12.57 22.94 6.45
C ASP A 147 -11.53 22.51 5.39
N VAL A 148 -11.37 23.32 4.35
CA VAL A 148 -10.44 23.11 3.21
C VAL A 148 -8.96 23.18 3.63
N ASP A 149 -8.70 23.42 4.93
CA ASP A 149 -7.38 23.52 5.56
C ASP A 149 -7.06 22.29 6.47
N ALA A 150 -7.85 21.22 6.42
CA ALA A 150 -7.58 20.03 7.22
C ALA A 150 -6.40 19.21 6.66
N ASP A 151 -5.38 18.96 7.48
CA ASP A 151 -4.23 18.11 7.13
C ASP A 151 -4.71 16.74 6.57
N PRO A 152 -4.06 16.19 5.52
CA PRO A 152 -4.38 14.87 4.99
C PRO A 152 -4.40 13.81 6.08
N ARG A 153 -5.43 12.96 6.06
CA ARG A 153 -5.61 11.89 7.04
C ARG A 153 -5.28 10.54 6.43
N ASP A 154 -4.61 9.70 7.21
CA ASP A 154 -4.31 8.33 6.82
C ASP A 154 -5.60 7.54 6.53
N LEU A 155 -5.50 6.59 5.62
CA LEU A 155 -6.62 5.76 5.16
C LEU A 155 -6.34 4.29 5.46
N LEU A 156 -7.25 3.64 6.18
CA LEU A 156 -7.25 2.19 6.40
C LEU A 156 -8.36 1.55 5.57
N VAL A 157 -7.98 0.77 4.56
CA VAL A 157 -8.89 -0.03 3.74
C VAL A 157 -8.93 -1.45 4.28
N VAL A 158 -10.06 -1.86 4.85
CA VAL A 158 -10.26 -3.20 5.39
C VAL A 158 -10.93 -4.09 4.35
N VAL A 159 -10.27 -5.19 3.99
CA VAL A 159 -10.82 -6.24 3.12
C VAL A 159 -11.07 -7.52 3.92
N GLY A 160 -12.31 -7.98 3.92
CA GLY A 160 -12.78 -9.09 4.74
C GLY A 160 -12.47 -10.49 4.20
N GLY A 161 -12.46 -11.47 5.11
CA GLY A 161 -12.59 -12.90 4.82
C GLY A 161 -14.04 -13.38 5.01
N GLU A 162 -14.26 -14.70 5.08
CA GLU A 162 -15.61 -15.31 5.14
C GLU A 162 -16.53 -14.82 6.26
N LYS A 163 -15.97 -14.33 7.38
CA LYS A 163 -16.75 -13.77 8.50
C LYS A 163 -16.07 -12.52 9.04
N VAL A 164 -16.64 -11.38 8.71
CA VAL A 164 -16.25 -10.08 9.27
C VAL A 164 -17.10 -9.81 10.53
N PRO A 165 -16.49 -9.43 11.67
CA PRO A 165 -17.23 -9.10 12.89
C PRO A 165 -18.07 -7.82 12.74
N TRP A 166 -19.18 -7.74 13.46
CA TRP A 166 -20.11 -6.59 13.37
C TRP A 166 -19.46 -5.28 13.86
N GLU A 167 -18.56 -5.40 14.84
CA GLU A 167 -17.79 -4.29 15.39
C GLU A 167 -16.94 -3.58 14.32
N LEU A 168 -16.57 -4.28 13.23
CA LEU A 168 -15.91 -3.65 12.09
C LEU A 168 -16.86 -2.76 11.31
N TYR A 169 -18.11 -3.19 11.09
CA TYR A 169 -19.12 -2.38 10.42
C TYR A 169 -19.41 -1.10 11.19
N GLU A 170 -19.46 -1.19 12.53
CA GLU A 170 -19.72 -0.04 13.40
C GLU A 170 -18.53 0.90 13.50
N ARG A 171 -17.29 0.38 13.47
CA ARG A 171 -16.09 1.20 13.52
C ARG A 171 -15.77 1.88 12.20
N ALA A 172 -16.08 1.26 11.05
CA ALA A 172 -15.76 1.84 9.75
C ALA A 172 -16.50 3.17 9.55
N ASP A 173 -15.76 4.19 9.14
CA ASP A 173 -16.32 5.49 8.75
C ASP A 173 -17.16 5.34 7.47
N PHE A 174 -16.72 4.44 6.58
CA PHE A 174 -17.45 4.07 5.37
C PHE A 174 -17.52 2.56 5.22
N ASN A 175 -18.72 2.01 5.02
CA ASN A 175 -18.91 0.64 4.55
C ASN A 175 -19.23 0.71 3.06
N VAL A 176 -18.34 0.23 2.20
CA VAL A 176 -18.38 0.51 0.76
C VAL A 176 -18.47 -0.78 -0.06
N GLY A 177 -19.43 -0.82 -0.97
CA GLY A 177 -19.56 -1.84 -2.01
C GLY A 177 -19.13 -1.29 -3.37
N VAL A 178 -18.04 -1.84 -3.93
CA VAL A 178 -17.68 -1.62 -5.34
C VAL A 178 -18.79 -2.11 -6.27
N THR A 179 -19.40 -3.22 -5.90
CA THR A 179 -20.73 -3.61 -6.35
C THR A 179 -21.47 -4.21 -5.16
N ASN A 180 -22.80 -4.24 -5.20
CA ASN A 180 -23.59 -5.00 -4.22
C ASN A 180 -23.82 -6.47 -4.65
N GLN A 181 -22.94 -7.02 -5.49
CA GLN A 181 -22.93 -8.42 -5.88
C GLN A 181 -21.78 -9.16 -5.17
N PRO A 182 -21.93 -10.45 -4.82
CA PRO A 182 -20.85 -11.21 -4.22
C PRO A 182 -19.74 -11.48 -5.25
N HIS A 183 -18.53 -10.98 -4.98
CA HIS A 183 -17.34 -11.18 -5.81
C HIS A 183 -16.08 -11.28 -4.95
N SER A 184 -14.91 -10.98 -5.52
CA SER A 184 -13.62 -11.03 -4.82
C SER A 184 -13.28 -9.73 -4.11
N GLU A 185 -12.68 -9.88 -2.94
CA GLU A 185 -11.94 -8.87 -2.18
C GLU A 185 -10.81 -8.23 -2.99
N VAL A 186 -10.16 -8.96 -3.90
CA VAL A 186 -9.11 -8.43 -4.78
C VAL A 186 -9.70 -7.46 -5.80
N ALA A 187 -10.84 -7.84 -6.40
CA ALA A 187 -11.53 -6.98 -7.36
C ALA A 187 -12.11 -5.73 -6.68
N GLY A 188 -12.68 -5.89 -5.49
CA GLY A 188 -13.16 -4.75 -4.69
C GLY A 188 -12.02 -3.81 -4.32
N LEU A 189 -10.89 -4.33 -3.85
CA LEU A 189 -9.73 -3.50 -3.53
C LEU A 189 -9.19 -2.77 -4.76
N ALA A 190 -9.04 -3.47 -5.88
CA ALA A 190 -8.47 -2.87 -7.09
C ALA A 190 -9.30 -1.70 -7.60
N VAL A 191 -10.61 -1.87 -7.73
CA VAL A 191 -11.50 -0.81 -8.19
C VAL A 191 -11.60 0.33 -7.17
N PHE A 192 -11.55 0.02 -5.87
CA PHE A 192 -11.55 1.05 -4.84
C PHE A 192 -10.29 1.94 -4.93
N LEU A 193 -9.11 1.33 -5.00
CA LEU A 193 -7.85 2.09 -5.07
C LEU A 193 -7.75 2.89 -6.37
N ASP A 194 -8.12 2.32 -7.52
CA ASP A 194 -8.18 3.01 -8.83
C ASP A 194 -9.07 4.27 -8.78
N ARG A 195 -10.24 4.17 -8.13
CA ARG A 195 -11.15 5.33 -7.97
C ARG A 195 -10.75 6.32 -6.89
N PHE A 196 -10.01 5.85 -5.88
CA PHE A 196 -9.50 6.70 -4.83
C PHE A 196 -8.30 7.53 -5.29
N PHE A 197 -7.43 6.96 -6.12
CA PHE A 197 -6.25 7.62 -6.67
C PHE A 197 -6.47 8.23 -8.06
N GLU A 198 -7.61 7.96 -8.69
CA GLU A 198 -8.00 8.50 -10.00
C GLU A 198 -6.96 8.22 -11.11
N GLY A 199 -6.31 7.05 -11.02
CA GLY A 199 -5.30 6.57 -11.97
C GLY A 199 -3.88 7.07 -11.69
N ALA A 200 -3.67 8.01 -10.75
CA ALA A 200 -2.34 8.53 -10.41
C ALA A 200 -1.39 7.43 -9.90
N GLU A 201 -1.93 6.36 -9.30
CA GLU A 201 -1.15 5.23 -8.83
C GLU A 201 -0.47 4.43 -9.96
N LEU A 202 -1.01 4.50 -11.19
CA LEU A 202 -0.49 3.76 -12.34
C LEU A 202 0.81 4.35 -12.89
N ASP A 203 1.08 5.63 -12.60
CA ASP A 203 2.29 6.35 -12.99
C ASP A 203 3.33 6.41 -11.86
N ARG A 204 3.06 5.80 -10.69
CA ARG A 204 3.96 5.82 -9.53
C ARG A 204 5.32 5.19 -9.86
N GLU A 205 6.38 5.89 -9.46
CA GLU A 205 7.74 5.39 -9.58
C GLU A 205 8.06 4.31 -8.53
N TRP A 206 8.86 3.32 -8.94
CA TRP A 206 9.27 2.19 -8.10
C TRP A 206 10.74 2.36 -7.69
N THR A 207 10.97 2.97 -6.53
CA THR A 207 12.33 3.14 -5.97
C THR A 207 12.92 1.80 -5.54
N ASP A 208 14.26 1.72 -5.45
CA ASP A 208 14.97 0.55 -4.90
C ASP A 208 14.62 -0.78 -5.59
N ALA A 209 14.24 -0.74 -6.87
CA ALA A 209 13.98 -1.93 -7.66
C ALA A 209 15.30 -2.55 -8.15
N ASP A 210 15.42 -3.87 -8.07
CA ASP A 210 16.47 -4.61 -8.81
C ASP A 210 16.08 -4.86 -10.27
N ARG A 211 14.77 -4.89 -10.55
CA ARG A 211 14.19 -5.31 -11.83
C ARG A 211 13.03 -4.44 -12.23
N ARG A 212 12.92 -4.16 -13.53
CA ARG A 212 11.80 -3.44 -14.13
C ARG A 212 11.18 -4.23 -15.28
N VAL A 213 9.86 -4.26 -15.33
CA VAL A 213 9.11 -4.80 -16.49
C VAL A 213 9.03 -3.70 -17.56
N VAL A 214 9.36 -4.04 -18.81
CA VAL A 214 9.24 -3.11 -19.94
C VAL A 214 7.93 -3.40 -20.67
N PRO A 215 6.99 -2.43 -20.76
CA PRO A 215 5.76 -2.61 -21.51
C PRO A 215 6.04 -2.90 -22.99
N ARG A 216 5.44 -3.98 -23.51
CA ARG A 216 5.55 -4.39 -24.92
C ARG A 216 4.17 -4.74 -25.44
N ALA A 217 3.89 -4.37 -26.69
CA ALA A 217 2.65 -4.76 -27.36
C ALA A 217 2.50 -6.29 -27.48
N THR A 218 3.61 -7.02 -27.57
CA THR A 218 3.67 -8.49 -27.52
C THR A 218 5.02 -8.93 -27.00
N GLY A 219 5.05 -9.93 -26.11
CA GLY A 219 6.27 -10.48 -25.53
C GLY A 219 6.42 -10.18 -24.04
N LYS A 220 7.54 -10.62 -23.46
CA LYS A 220 7.90 -10.42 -22.06
C LYS A 220 9.33 -9.89 -22.00
N GLU A 221 9.51 -8.73 -21.39
CA GLU A 221 10.82 -8.15 -21.16
C GLU A 221 10.93 -7.65 -19.72
N VAL A 222 12.02 -8.06 -19.07
CA VAL A 222 12.39 -7.63 -17.73
C VAL A 222 13.87 -7.30 -17.77
N VAL A 223 14.21 -6.08 -17.38
CA VAL A 223 15.58 -5.57 -17.34
C VAL A 223 16.03 -5.41 -15.88
N ALA A 224 17.34 -5.35 -15.65
CA ALA A 224 17.85 -4.82 -14.39
C ALA A 224 17.42 -3.34 -14.29
N ALA A 225 17.01 -2.90 -13.11
CA ALA A 225 16.83 -1.47 -12.87
C ALA A 225 18.22 -0.88 -12.65
N ASP A 226 18.56 0.16 -13.41
CA ASP A 226 19.88 0.78 -13.35
C ASP A 226 20.08 1.35 -11.94
N GLY A 227 21.07 0.81 -11.23
CA GLY A 227 21.53 1.38 -9.96
C GLY A 227 22.25 2.69 -10.26
N ASP A 228 21.89 3.75 -9.53
CA ASP A 228 22.54 5.05 -9.44
C ASP A 228 23.80 5.23 -10.34
N ASP A 229 23.66 6.06 -11.37
CA ASP A 229 24.66 6.41 -12.36
C ASP A 229 25.78 7.29 -11.72
N SER A 230 26.49 6.74 -10.74
CA SER A 230 27.51 7.45 -9.95
C SER A 230 28.80 6.65 -9.71
N THR A 231 29.37 6.04 -10.75
CA THR A 231 30.85 5.86 -10.86
C THR A 231 31.14 5.48 -12.32
N GLY A 232 31.79 6.32 -13.12
CA GLY A 232 33.16 6.75 -12.92
C GLY A 232 34.06 5.77 -13.68
N ASP A 233 34.48 6.22 -14.87
CA ASP A 233 35.68 5.86 -15.65
C ASP A 233 36.46 4.63 -15.17
N ASP A 234 36.57 3.61 -16.04
CA ASP A 234 37.85 2.96 -16.37
C ASP A 234 37.63 1.95 -17.49
N ALA A 235 37.75 2.45 -18.72
CA ALA A 235 38.04 1.61 -19.88
C ALA A 235 39.54 1.31 -19.88
N GLU A 236 39.97 0.23 -19.23
CA GLU A 236 41.28 -0.37 -19.52
C GLU A 236 41.12 -1.50 -20.54
N SER A 237 41.50 -1.18 -21.77
CA SER A 237 41.77 -2.12 -22.84
C SER A 237 43.17 -2.72 -22.64
N ASP A 238 43.25 -3.95 -22.15
CA ASP A 238 44.50 -4.72 -22.22
C ASP A 238 44.74 -5.18 -23.65
N THR A 239 45.67 -4.49 -24.30
CA THR A 239 46.33 -4.92 -25.55
C THR A 239 47.79 -5.15 -25.22
N GLU A 240 48.22 -6.41 -25.15
CA GLU A 240 49.63 -6.83 -25.26
C GLU A 240 49.64 -7.93 -26.33
N ASP A 241 49.93 -7.60 -27.59
CA ASP A 241 51.23 -7.34 -28.21
C ASP A 241 52.14 -8.58 -28.35
N GLU A 242 52.72 -8.63 -29.53
CA GLU A 242 53.33 -9.72 -30.27
C GLU A 242 54.64 -10.26 -29.68
N GLY A 243 54.98 -11.48 -30.09
CA GLY A 243 56.37 -11.76 -30.46
C GLY A 243 56.86 -13.17 -30.14
N GLY A 244 57.13 -13.96 -31.19
CA GLY A 244 57.92 -15.18 -31.00
C GLY A 244 57.98 -16.15 -32.16
N ARG A 245 58.54 -15.74 -33.31
CA ARG A 245 58.97 -16.62 -34.40
C ARG A 245 59.96 -17.69 -33.92
N GLN A 246 59.93 -18.88 -34.54
CA GLN A 246 61.04 -19.60 -35.22
C GLN A 246 60.61 -21.08 -35.43
N SER A 247 60.38 -21.60 -36.65
CA SER A 247 61.21 -21.81 -37.86
C SER A 247 61.67 -23.26 -38.01
N ALA A 248 61.58 -23.75 -39.26
CA ALA A 248 62.16 -24.94 -39.90
C ALA A 248 61.23 -26.13 -40.09
#